data_AF-A0A7C5C155-F1
#
_entry.id   AF-A0A7C5C155-F1
#
_cell.length_a   1.000
_cell.length_b   1.000
_cell.length_c   1.000
_cell.angle_alpha   90.00
_cell.angle_beta   90.00
_cell.angle_gamma   90.00
#
_symmetry.space_group_name_H-M   'P 1'
#
loop_
_entity.id
_entity.type
_entity.pdbx_description
1 polymer ?
#
loop_
_entity_poly.entity_id
_entity_poly.type
_entity_poly.pdbx_seq_one_letter_code
_entity_poly.pdbx_strand_id
1 'polypeptide(L)'
;RRSNSAYLFFTREVVCGVPQPQEQDKIFDVIGQTLTERPVGIVADFNGSARTLALDGDILSSLGLRFLAIHGTPGKIAHRIVPEGVSLEPCRLELEKKQKEDPAFTLGYVCDCDGDRGNLVIWDDKLKQARSLEAQEVFSLCCVAELAHLVWTDTLRYDRKGNAIDRVAIAVNDPTSMRVDAIAQAFDVSVFRAEVGEANVVGLARKLRTQGYRVRILGEGAAGGNITHPSAVRDPIDTVFALLKLLSIRSTDTKPGLFELWCTLSNQTELYNSDFTLSDIIATLPAYSTTSAYQEEAILRIKTEDHGLLKSRYQQIFLREWETQKEALASRFNIYSWEALAYNGLEERRQLTQFSDAGRGGLKILFFDREGHPNAYIWMRGSGTEPVFRVMADVKGTDMKKEQELLQWQRRMVLEADGFASNGR
;
A
#
# COMPACT_ATOMS: atom_id res chain seq x y z
N ARG A 1 -28.12 1.03 16.15
CA ARG A 1 -28.58 -0.38 16.05
C ARG A 1 -28.71 -0.83 14.59
N ARG A 2 -29.66 -0.32 13.78
CA ARG A 2 -29.76 -0.72 12.35
C ARG A 2 -28.48 -0.44 11.53
N SER A 3 -27.88 0.76 11.67
CA SER A 3 -26.63 1.10 10.98
C SER A 3 -25.47 0.20 11.39
N ASN A 4 -25.32 -0.06 12.70
CA ASN A 4 -24.30 -0.95 13.25
C ASN A 4 -24.44 -2.38 12.70
N SER A 5 -25.66 -2.94 12.64
CA SER A 5 -25.88 -4.26 12.06
C SER A 5 -25.56 -4.28 10.55
N ALA A 6 -25.96 -3.25 9.81
CA ALA A 6 -25.65 -3.16 8.38
C ALA A 6 -24.14 -3.09 8.13
N TYR A 7 -23.42 -2.28 8.92
CA TYR A 7 -21.96 -2.19 8.89
C TYR A 7 -21.32 -3.54 9.20
N LEU A 8 -21.74 -4.22 10.27
CA LEU A 8 -21.23 -5.55 10.62
C LEU A 8 -21.39 -6.56 9.47
N PHE A 9 -22.57 -6.67 8.86
CA PHE A 9 -22.80 -7.58 7.75
C PHE A 9 -21.95 -7.20 6.53
N PHE A 10 -21.83 -5.91 6.24
CA PHE A 10 -21.01 -5.43 5.14
C PHE A 10 -19.52 -5.70 5.36
N THR A 11 -18.99 -5.43 6.56
CA THR A 11 -17.60 -5.75 6.92
C THR A 11 -17.34 -7.25 6.77
N ARG A 12 -18.26 -8.12 7.21
CA ARG A 12 -18.11 -9.58 7.01
C ARG A 12 -18.04 -9.95 5.52
N GLU A 13 -18.89 -9.36 4.70
CA GLU A 13 -18.85 -9.55 3.23
C GLU A 13 -17.52 -9.07 2.64
N VAL A 14 -17.00 -7.92 3.10
CA VAL A 14 -15.71 -7.39 2.66
C VAL A 14 -14.58 -8.33 3.04
N VAL A 15 -14.49 -8.74 4.31
CA VAL A 15 -13.43 -9.63 4.81
C VAL A 15 -13.40 -10.96 4.06
N CYS A 16 -14.56 -11.58 3.87
CA CYS A 16 -14.71 -12.91 3.27
C CYS A 16 -14.79 -12.89 1.73
N GLY A 17 -15.17 -11.76 1.13
CA GLY A 17 -15.34 -11.65 -0.32
C GLY A 17 -16.49 -12.44 -0.93
N VAL A 18 -17.44 -12.85 -0.09
CA VAL A 18 -18.64 -13.57 -0.49
C VAL A 18 -19.85 -12.98 0.24
N PRO A 19 -21.01 -12.79 -0.44
CA PRO A 19 -22.20 -12.25 0.19
C PRO A 19 -22.98 -13.27 1.03
N GLN A 20 -22.72 -14.57 0.89
CA GLN A 20 -23.46 -15.64 1.57
C GLN A 20 -23.01 -15.79 3.03
N PRO A 21 -23.90 -15.59 4.03
CA PRO A 21 -23.52 -15.69 5.45
C PRO A 21 -22.91 -17.03 5.84
N GLN A 22 -23.42 -18.15 5.31
CA GLN A 22 -22.90 -19.48 5.65
C GLN A 22 -21.45 -19.68 5.20
N GLU A 23 -21.05 -19.07 4.08
CA GLU A 23 -19.65 -19.13 3.62
C GLU A 23 -18.76 -18.14 4.40
N GLN A 24 -19.33 -16.99 4.82
CA GLN A 24 -18.65 -16.06 5.72
C GLN A 24 -18.34 -16.74 7.06
N ASP A 25 -19.32 -17.44 7.64
CA ASP A 25 -19.18 -18.13 8.93
C ASP A 25 -18.02 -19.12 8.90
N LYS A 26 -17.90 -19.95 7.85
CA LYS A 26 -16.77 -20.89 7.70
C LYS A 26 -15.41 -20.20 7.75
N ILE A 27 -15.27 -19.03 7.11
CA ILE A 27 -14.01 -18.29 7.10
C ILE A 27 -13.73 -17.70 8.49
N PHE A 28 -14.73 -17.12 9.14
CA PHE A 28 -14.58 -16.59 10.50
C PHE A 28 -14.33 -17.68 11.53
N ASP A 29 -14.86 -18.90 11.35
CA ASP A 29 -14.60 -20.04 12.21
C ASP A 29 -13.13 -20.47 12.12
N VAL A 30 -12.55 -20.53 10.91
CA VAL A 30 -11.11 -20.80 10.72
C VAL A 30 -10.25 -19.75 11.43
N ILE A 31 -10.62 -18.47 11.29
CA ILE A 31 -9.92 -17.36 11.95
C ILE A 31 -10.04 -17.50 13.48
N GLY A 32 -11.25 -17.66 14.00
CA GLY A 32 -11.53 -17.72 15.44
C GLY A 32 -10.93 -18.95 16.13
N GLN A 33 -10.94 -20.12 15.47
CA GLN A 33 -10.28 -21.32 15.99
C GLN A 33 -8.77 -21.07 16.14
N THR A 34 -8.13 -20.51 15.12
CA THR A 34 -6.69 -20.21 15.17
C THR A 34 -6.38 -19.16 16.24
N LEU A 35 -7.23 -18.15 16.42
CA LEU A 35 -7.06 -17.13 17.46
C LEU A 35 -7.21 -17.69 18.88
N THR A 36 -7.92 -18.80 19.06
CA THR A 36 -8.00 -19.50 20.34
C THR A 36 -6.68 -20.19 20.69
N GLU A 37 -6.04 -20.81 19.69
CA GLU A 37 -4.76 -21.50 19.85
C GLU A 37 -3.56 -20.53 19.87
N ARG A 38 -3.67 -19.44 19.10
CA ARG A 38 -2.63 -18.41 18.90
C ARG A 38 -3.25 -17.02 19.12
N PRO A 39 -3.38 -16.59 20.39
CA PRO A 39 -4.02 -15.33 20.72
C PRO A 39 -3.34 -14.13 20.07
N VAL A 40 -4.16 -13.25 19.49
CA VAL A 40 -3.72 -11.95 18.96
C VAL A 40 -4.43 -10.84 19.74
N GLY A 41 -3.63 -9.88 20.18
CA GLY A 41 -4.05 -8.65 20.82
C GLY A 41 -3.79 -7.44 19.94
N ILE A 42 -4.73 -6.49 19.95
CA ILE A 42 -4.70 -5.27 19.14
C ILE A 42 -4.81 -4.04 20.03
N VAL A 43 -3.96 -3.05 19.78
CA VAL A 43 -4.12 -1.67 20.27
C VAL A 43 -4.71 -0.80 19.17
N ALA A 44 -5.88 -0.20 19.41
CA ALA A 44 -6.48 0.77 18.51
C ALA A 44 -6.26 2.19 19.05
N ASP A 45 -5.54 3.03 18.31
CA ASP A 45 -5.54 4.47 18.55
C ASP A 45 -6.59 5.14 17.69
N PHE A 46 -7.69 5.51 18.33
CA PHE A 46 -8.80 6.14 17.62
C PHE A 46 -8.60 7.63 17.38
N ASN A 47 -7.61 8.29 18.00
CA ASN A 47 -7.35 9.73 17.86
C ASN A 47 -8.60 10.63 18.02
N GLY A 48 -9.58 10.22 18.82
CA GLY A 48 -10.87 10.92 18.97
C GLY A 48 -11.74 10.96 17.71
N SER A 49 -11.51 10.07 16.74
CA SER A 49 -12.22 9.99 15.46
C SER A 49 -13.67 9.53 15.58
N ALA A 50 -14.37 9.52 14.44
CA ALA A 50 -15.68 8.90 14.30
C ALA A 50 -15.67 7.39 14.67
N ARG A 51 -14.53 6.70 14.55
CA ARG A 51 -14.41 5.27 14.89
C ARG A 51 -14.52 4.96 16.37
N THR A 52 -14.36 5.96 17.24
CA THR A 52 -14.65 5.82 18.68
C THR A 52 -16.09 5.35 18.96
N LEU A 53 -17.01 5.55 18.01
CA LEU A 53 -18.41 5.12 18.08
C LEU A 53 -18.74 3.93 17.15
N ALA A 54 -17.73 3.38 16.47
CA ALA A 54 -17.87 2.25 15.58
C ALA A 54 -17.88 0.91 16.35
N LEU A 55 -18.06 -0.19 15.62
CA LEU A 55 -18.14 -1.54 16.17
C LEU A 55 -16.78 -2.25 16.24
N ASP A 56 -15.68 -1.56 15.98
CA ASP A 56 -14.36 -2.18 15.81
C ASP A 56 -13.98 -3.07 17.01
N GLY A 57 -14.17 -2.56 18.24
CA GLY A 57 -13.91 -3.32 19.46
C GLY A 57 -14.83 -4.54 19.61
N ASP A 58 -16.13 -4.39 19.32
CA ASP A 58 -17.12 -5.47 19.41
C ASP A 58 -16.83 -6.57 18.38
N ILE A 59 -16.54 -6.18 17.13
CA ILE A 59 -16.22 -7.08 16.02
C ILE A 59 -14.98 -7.90 16.35
N LEU A 60 -13.87 -7.23 16.71
CA LEU A 60 -12.60 -7.89 16.98
C LEU A 60 -12.70 -8.79 18.23
N SER A 61 -13.31 -8.30 19.31
CA SER A 61 -13.46 -9.09 20.54
C SER A 61 -14.38 -10.30 20.34
N SER A 62 -15.40 -10.21 19.49
CA SER A 62 -16.30 -11.33 19.19
C SER A 62 -15.60 -12.52 18.53
N LEU A 63 -14.45 -12.30 17.89
CA LEU A 63 -13.60 -13.32 17.28
C LEU A 63 -12.53 -13.88 18.23
N GLY A 64 -12.53 -13.44 19.49
CA GLY A 64 -11.56 -13.85 20.50
C GLY A 64 -10.29 -13.01 20.55
N LEU A 65 -10.19 -11.92 19.78
CA LEU A 65 -9.05 -11.01 19.92
C LEU A 65 -9.08 -10.26 21.24
N ARG A 66 -7.89 -9.99 21.77
CA ARG A 66 -7.73 -9.07 22.89
C ARG A 66 -7.72 -7.66 22.32
N PHE A 67 -8.53 -6.76 22.88
CA PHE A 67 -8.69 -5.42 22.34
C PHE A 67 -8.42 -4.36 23.40
N LEU A 68 -7.59 -3.37 23.05
CA LEU A 68 -7.34 -2.19 23.85
C LEU A 68 -7.51 -0.95 22.97
N ALA A 69 -8.36 -0.01 23.37
CA ALA A 69 -8.49 1.27 22.70
C ALA A 69 -7.82 2.38 23.51
N ILE A 70 -7.10 3.27 22.82
CA ILE A 70 -6.63 4.55 23.34
C ILE A 70 -7.26 5.70 22.54
N HIS A 71 -7.24 6.89 23.13
CA HIS A 71 -7.86 8.10 22.56
C HIS A 71 -9.32 7.88 22.08
N GLY A 72 -10.06 7.05 22.81
CA GLY A 72 -11.43 6.63 22.50
C GLY A 72 -12.53 7.66 22.76
N THR A 73 -12.21 8.95 22.91
CA THR A 73 -13.19 10.00 23.20
C THR A 73 -13.49 10.80 21.93
N PRO A 74 -14.72 10.73 21.37
CA PRO A 74 -15.06 11.44 20.14
C PRO A 74 -14.78 12.94 20.23
N GLY A 75 -14.17 13.50 19.19
CA GLY A 75 -13.81 14.92 19.09
C GLY A 75 -12.59 15.36 19.90
N LYS A 76 -12.03 14.48 20.73
CA LYS A 76 -10.80 14.75 21.50
C LYS A 76 -9.57 14.28 20.72
N ILE A 77 -9.17 15.10 19.75
CA ILE A 77 -8.01 14.82 18.89
C ILE A 77 -6.72 14.83 19.74
N ALA A 78 -5.99 13.72 19.71
CA ALA A 78 -4.81 13.50 20.55
C ALA A 78 -3.49 13.81 19.82
N HIS A 79 -3.46 13.57 18.51
CA HIS A 79 -2.32 13.84 17.64
C HIS A 79 -2.79 14.30 16.25
N ARG A 80 -1.86 14.64 15.35
CA ARG A 80 -2.18 15.09 13.99
C ARG A 80 -3.05 14.07 13.23
N ILE A 81 -3.88 14.57 12.32
CA ILE A 81 -4.91 13.80 11.60
C ILE A 81 -4.30 12.66 10.78
N VAL A 82 -3.21 12.92 10.06
CA VAL A 82 -2.60 11.93 9.16
C VAL A 82 -1.99 10.78 9.97
N PRO A 83 -2.40 9.51 9.76
CA PRO A 83 -1.93 8.36 10.53
C PRO A 83 -0.57 7.86 10.00
N GLU A 84 0.44 8.73 9.98
CA GLU A 84 1.80 8.38 9.58
C GLU A 84 2.82 9.02 10.52
N GLY A 85 4.08 8.58 10.47
CA GLY A 85 5.19 9.15 11.23
C GLY A 85 4.88 9.30 12.72
N VAL A 86 5.06 10.50 13.28
CA VAL A 86 4.88 10.78 14.71
C VAL A 86 3.47 10.50 15.25
N SER A 87 2.45 10.42 14.38
CA SER A 87 1.08 10.06 14.79
C SER A 87 0.98 8.62 15.28
N LEU A 88 1.91 7.76 14.87
CA LEU A 88 1.91 6.34 15.21
C LEU A 88 2.57 6.07 16.57
N GLU A 89 3.34 7.03 17.08
CA GLU A 89 4.11 6.86 18.32
C GLU A 89 3.26 6.53 19.56
N PRO A 90 2.09 7.16 19.81
CA PRO A 90 1.27 6.79 20.97
C PRO A 90 0.81 5.34 20.92
N CYS A 91 0.34 4.88 19.75
CA CYS A 91 -0.03 3.48 19.54
C CYS A 91 1.17 2.54 19.67
N ARG A 92 2.34 2.94 19.17
CA ARG A 92 3.59 2.17 19.28
C ARG A 92 4.00 1.96 20.73
N LEU A 93 4.01 3.03 21.51
CA LEU A 93 4.37 2.98 22.94
C LEU A 93 3.37 2.17 23.75
N GLU A 94 2.07 2.31 23.50
CA GLU A 94 1.06 1.53 24.22
C GLU A 94 1.12 0.04 23.82
N LEU A 95 1.40 -0.27 22.55
CA LEU A 95 1.62 -1.65 22.11
C LEU A 95 2.83 -2.28 22.83
N GLU A 96 3.97 -1.58 22.93
CA GLU A 96 5.14 -2.10 23.67
C GLU A 96 4.86 -2.33 25.14
N LYS A 97 4.15 -1.38 25.78
CA LYS A 97 3.75 -1.51 27.18
C LYS A 97 2.83 -2.73 27.34
N LYS A 98 1.83 -2.86 26.47
CA LYS A 98 0.83 -3.92 26.58
C LYS A 98 1.41 -5.29 26.26
N GLN A 99 2.33 -5.38 25.30
CA GLN A 99 3.03 -6.61 24.96
C GLN A 99 3.84 -7.17 26.14
N LYS A 100 4.45 -6.30 26.97
CA LYS A 100 5.17 -6.71 28.18
C LYS A 100 4.25 -7.33 29.24
N GLU A 101 3.01 -6.84 29.32
CA GLU A 101 1.99 -7.40 30.22
C GLU A 101 1.38 -8.67 29.64
N ASP A 102 1.22 -8.71 28.33
CA ASP A 102 0.53 -9.75 27.60
C ASP A 102 1.13 -9.94 26.19
N PRO A 103 1.94 -11.01 25.98
CA PRO A 103 2.61 -11.28 24.71
C PRO A 103 1.68 -11.47 23.50
N ALA A 104 0.36 -11.65 23.71
CA ALA A 104 -0.60 -11.73 22.61
C ALA A 104 -0.70 -10.41 21.82
N PHE A 105 -0.45 -9.27 22.48
CA PHE A 105 -0.51 -7.95 21.83
C PHE A 105 0.63 -7.78 20.83
N THR A 106 0.28 -7.90 19.55
CA THR A 106 1.25 -7.94 18.44
C THR A 106 0.93 -6.95 17.32
N LEU A 107 -0.25 -6.34 17.36
CA LEU A 107 -0.75 -5.43 16.35
C LEU A 107 -1.26 -4.14 16.98
N GLY A 108 -1.12 -3.04 16.26
CA GLY A 108 -1.79 -1.80 16.53
C GLY A 108 -2.21 -1.10 15.26
N TYR A 109 -3.27 -0.32 15.31
CA TYR A 109 -3.68 0.53 14.19
C TYR A 109 -4.07 1.92 14.68
N VAL A 110 -3.79 2.91 13.85
CA VAL A 110 -4.10 4.32 14.09
C VAL A 110 -4.96 4.80 12.95
N CYS A 111 -6.08 5.44 13.26
CA CYS A 111 -6.98 6.01 12.24
C CYS A 111 -6.96 7.54 12.23
N ASP A 112 -7.37 8.13 11.10
CA ASP A 112 -7.65 9.56 11.02
C ASP A 112 -9.05 9.91 11.55
N CYS A 113 -9.45 11.18 11.42
CA CYS A 113 -10.61 11.75 12.11
C CYS A 113 -11.96 11.21 11.62
N ASP A 114 -12.13 11.07 10.31
CA ASP A 114 -13.29 10.44 9.69
C ASP A 114 -13.14 8.92 9.60
N GLY A 115 -11.92 8.42 9.74
CA GLY A 115 -11.64 7.00 9.93
C GLY A 115 -11.62 6.22 8.62
N ASP A 116 -11.46 6.86 7.46
CA ASP A 116 -11.23 6.13 6.21
C ASP A 116 -9.76 5.70 6.10
N ARG A 117 -8.82 6.48 6.67
CA ARG A 117 -7.39 6.13 6.64
C ARG A 117 -6.97 5.42 7.90
N GLY A 118 -6.05 4.49 7.73
CA GLY A 118 -5.37 3.84 8.84
C GLY A 118 -3.98 3.40 8.45
N ASN A 119 -3.10 3.36 9.44
CA ASN A 119 -1.79 2.74 9.30
C ASN A 119 -1.49 1.90 10.55
N LEU A 120 -0.47 1.06 10.43
CA LEU A 120 -0.25 -0.02 11.37
C LEU A 120 1.05 0.14 12.14
N VAL A 121 1.01 -0.38 13.36
CA VAL A 121 2.14 -0.63 14.21
C VAL A 121 2.16 -2.13 14.49
N ILE A 122 3.34 -2.73 14.52
CA ILE A 122 3.49 -4.15 14.85
C ILE A 122 4.46 -4.32 16.00
N TRP A 123 4.31 -5.40 16.74
CA TRP A 123 5.39 -5.94 17.56
C TRP A 123 6.34 -6.72 16.66
N ASP A 124 7.57 -6.26 16.54
CA ASP A 124 8.60 -6.97 15.79
C ASP A 124 9.33 -7.94 16.74
N ASP A 125 9.05 -9.23 16.60
CA ASP A 125 9.62 -10.25 17.48
C ASP A 125 11.13 -10.47 17.26
N LYS A 126 11.69 -10.06 16.13
CA LYS A 126 13.13 -10.13 15.85
C LYS A 126 13.86 -8.98 16.52
N LEU A 127 13.28 -7.78 16.48
CA LEU A 127 13.82 -6.59 17.15
C LEU A 127 13.44 -6.49 18.63
N LYS A 128 12.46 -7.28 19.08
CA LYS A 128 11.87 -7.24 20.44
C LYS A 128 11.38 -5.84 20.84
N GLN A 129 10.78 -5.13 19.89
CA GLN A 129 10.21 -3.79 20.07
C GLN A 129 9.05 -3.57 19.10
N ALA A 130 8.19 -2.60 19.38
CA ALA A 130 7.17 -2.23 18.41
C ALA A 130 7.75 -1.26 17.37
N ARG A 131 7.30 -1.39 16.12
CA ARG A 131 7.67 -0.46 15.03
C ARG A 131 6.45 -0.09 14.20
N SER A 132 6.50 1.13 13.69
CA SER A 132 5.54 1.64 12.71
C SER A 132 5.83 1.04 11.34
N LEU A 133 4.78 0.67 10.60
CA LEU A 133 4.90 0.25 9.20
C LEU A 133 4.74 1.45 8.28
N GLU A 134 5.45 1.42 7.15
CA GLU A 134 5.24 2.38 6.08
C GLU A 134 3.92 2.08 5.36
N ALA A 135 3.24 3.13 4.86
CA ALA A 135 1.97 2.99 4.15
C ALA A 135 2.05 1.97 2.98
N GLN A 136 3.14 2.00 2.21
CA GLN A 136 3.37 1.10 1.09
C GLN A 136 3.60 -0.36 1.57
N GLU A 137 4.19 -0.55 2.75
CA GLU A 137 4.37 -1.85 3.39
C GLU A 137 3.03 -2.43 3.82
N VAL A 138 2.18 -1.62 4.46
CA VAL A 138 0.82 -2.02 4.85
C VAL A 138 -0.02 -2.41 3.64
N PHE A 139 -0.03 -1.59 2.59
CA PHE A 139 -0.78 -1.89 1.38
C PHE A 139 -0.28 -3.19 0.70
N SER A 140 1.03 -3.43 0.74
CA SER A 140 1.64 -4.65 0.20
C SER A 140 1.24 -5.90 0.98
N LEU A 141 1.20 -5.84 2.32
CA LEU A 141 0.65 -6.91 3.15
C LEU A 141 -0.80 -7.21 2.81
N CYS A 142 -1.61 -6.17 2.59
CA CYS A 142 -3.00 -6.34 2.17
C CYS A 142 -3.10 -6.98 0.78
N CYS A 143 -2.21 -6.64 -0.16
CA CYS A 143 -2.15 -7.28 -1.47
C CYS A 143 -1.84 -8.77 -1.36
N VAL A 144 -0.83 -9.14 -0.58
CA VAL A 144 -0.50 -10.55 -0.33
C VAL A 144 -1.68 -11.28 0.32
N ALA A 145 -2.28 -10.70 1.35
CA ALA A 145 -3.43 -11.27 2.05
C ALA A 145 -4.61 -11.53 1.11
N GLU A 146 -5.03 -10.53 0.35
CA GLU A 146 -6.22 -10.62 -0.48
C GLU A 146 -6.00 -11.50 -1.71
N LEU A 147 -4.82 -11.46 -2.34
CA LEU A 147 -4.52 -12.34 -3.47
C LEU A 147 -4.37 -13.80 -3.02
N ALA A 148 -3.63 -14.06 -1.94
CA ALA A 148 -3.54 -15.41 -1.37
C ALA A 148 -4.93 -15.93 -0.97
N HIS A 149 -5.80 -15.06 -0.45
CA HIS A 149 -7.17 -15.43 -0.12
C HIS A 149 -8.00 -15.77 -1.35
N LEU A 150 -7.80 -15.10 -2.50
CA LEU A 150 -8.43 -15.52 -3.76
C LEU A 150 -7.97 -16.91 -4.19
N VAL A 151 -6.68 -17.23 -4.02
CA VAL A 151 -6.16 -18.58 -4.32
C VAL A 151 -6.76 -19.60 -3.35
N TRP A 152 -6.76 -19.30 -2.05
CA TRP A 152 -7.29 -20.18 -1.01
C TRP A 152 -8.79 -20.45 -1.17
N THR A 153 -9.56 -19.52 -1.71
CA THR A 153 -11.00 -19.71 -1.97
C THR A 153 -11.30 -20.28 -3.37
N ASP A 154 -10.28 -20.75 -4.11
CA ASP A 154 -10.40 -21.23 -5.49
C ASP A 154 -11.00 -20.18 -6.47
N THR A 155 -10.89 -18.91 -6.09
CA THR A 155 -11.36 -17.75 -6.85
C THR A 155 -10.30 -17.26 -7.84
N LEU A 156 -9.01 -17.48 -7.54
CA LEU A 156 -7.89 -17.33 -8.45
C LEU A 156 -7.27 -18.71 -8.66
N ARG A 157 -7.40 -19.25 -9.87
CA ARG A 157 -6.96 -20.59 -10.23
C ARG A 157 -5.81 -20.53 -11.22
N TYR A 158 -5.07 -21.63 -11.30
CA TYR A 158 -3.90 -21.79 -12.16
C TYR A 158 -4.04 -22.98 -13.10
N ASP A 159 -3.45 -22.88 -14.28
CA ASP A 159 -3.30 -24.00 -15.21
C ASP A 159 -2.17 -24.94 -14.75
N ARG A 160 -1.95 -26.04 -15.48
CA ARG A 160 -0.88 -27.02 -15.18
C ARG A 160 0.53 -26.45 -15.32
N LYS A 161 0.70 -25.29 -15.93
CA LYS A 161 1.98 -24.60 -16.11
C LYS A 161 2.19 -23.50 -15.06
N GLY A 162 1.24 -23.29 -14.16
CA GLY A 162 1.30 -22.27 -13.12
C GLY A 162 0.86 -20.88 -13.59
N ASN A 163 0.22 -20.74 -14.74
CA ASN A 163 -0.33 -19.44 -15.19
C ASN A 163 -1.75 -19.26 -14.64
N ALA A 164 -2.07 -18.05 -14.19
CA ALA A 164 -3.41 -17.70 -13.75
C ALA A 164 -4.40 -17.82 -14.92
N ILE A 165 -5.50 -18.53 -14.70
CA ILE A 165 -6.59 -18.64 -15.70
C ILE A 165 -7.69 -17.60 -15.48
N ASP A 166 -7.77 -17.05 -14.27
CA ASP A 166 -8.75 -16.03 -13.92
C ASP A 166 -8.15 -14.64 -14.13
N ARG A 167 -8.90 -13.74 -14.78
CA ARG A 167 -8.47 -12.36 -14.99
C ARG A 167 -8.59 -11.57 -13.70
N VAL A 168 -7.55 -11.59 -12.88
CA VAL A 168 -7.48 -10.80 -11.64
C VAL A 168 -6.63 -9.55 -11.87
N ALA A 169 -7.02 -8.45 -11.22
CA ALA A 169 -6.25 -7.23 -11.24
C ALA A 169 -6.24 -6.49 -9.91
N ILE A 170 -5.18 -5.72 -9.69
CA ILE A 170 -5.05 -4.72 -8.63
C ILE A 170 -5.16 -3.33 -9.28
N ALA A 171 -5.95 -2.43 -8.70
CA ALA A 171 -6.02 -1.04 -9.13
C ALA A 171 -5.38 -0.13 -8.08
N VAL A 172 -4.41 0.68 -8.47
CA VAL A 172 -3.68 1.56 -7.55
C VAL A 172 -3.49 2.95 -8.13
N ASN A 173 -3.10 3.92 -7.31
CA ASN A 173 -2.63 5.20 -7.83
C ASN A 173 -1.19 5.11 -8.36
N ASP A 174 -0.81 6.09 -9.15
CA ASP A 174 0.48 6.20 -9.81
C ASP A 174 1.71 6.26 -8.90
N PRO A 175 1.70 6.86 -7.69
CA PRO A 175 2.82 6.79 -6.75
C PRO A 175 2.80 5.54 -5.85
N THR A 176 1.93 4.55 -6.07
CA THR A 176 2.06 3.28 -5.35
C THR A 176 3.34 2.57 -5.79
N SER A 177 4.15 2.11 -4.83
CA SER A 177 5.45 1.45 -5.04
C SER A 177 5.36 0.28 -6.01
N MET A 178 6.46 0.00 -6.74
CA MET A 178 6.60 -1.19 -7.58
C MET A 178 6.70 -2.50 -6.79
N ARG A 179 6.73 -2.42 -5.46
CA ARG A 179 6.51 -3.56 -4.57
C ARG A 179 5.22 -4.32 -4.92
N VAL A 180 4.17 -3.61 -5.31
CA VAL A 180 2.88 -4.21 -5.70
C VAL A 180 2.98 -4.96 -7.03
N ASP A 181 3.76 -4.47 -8.00
CA ASP A 181 3.98 -5.16 -9.27
C ASP A 181 4.72 -6.48 -9.07
N ALA A 182 5.71 -6.51 -8.18
CA ALA A 182 6.42 -7.74 -7.83
C ALA A 182 5.50 -8.76 -7.13
N ILE A 183 4.61 -8.31 -6.25
CA ILE A 183 3.59 -9.18 -5.65
C ILE A 183 2.63 -9.69 -6.72
N ALA A 184 2.12 -8.81 -7.58
CA ALA A 184 1.19 -9.17 -8.64
C ALA A 184 1.80 -10.18 -9.62
N GLN A 185 3.08 -10.04 -9.95
CA GLN A 185 3.82 -10.97 -10.78
C GLN A 185 3.88 -12.37 -10.16
N ALA A 186 4.11 -12.49 -8.86
CA ALA A 186 4.13 -13.79 -8.17
C ALA A 186 2.77 -14.51 -8.25
N PHE A 187 1.67 -13.77 -8.22
CA PHE A 187 0.32 -14.34 -8.38
C PHE A 187 -0.15 -14.47 -9.84
N ASP A 188 0.65 -14.02 -10.81
CA ASP A 188 0.28 -13.88 -12.23
C ASP A 188 -1.00 -13.03 -12.45
N VAL A 189 -1.07 -11.87 -11.80
CA VAL A 189 -2.19 -10.93 -11.90
C VAL A 189 -1.75 -9.56 -12.45
N SER A 190 -2.70 -8.79 -13.00
CA SER A 190 -2.39 -7.49 -13.60
C SER A 190 -2.42 -6.34 -12.59
N VAL A 191 -1.54 -5.34 -12.74
CA VAL A 191 -1.62 -4.06 -12.01
C VAL A 191 -2.03 -2.96 -12.98
N PHE A 192 -3.00 -2.14 -12.59
CA PHE A 192 -3.41 -0.96 -13.34
C PHE A 192 -3.33 0.28 -12.45
N ARG A 193 -2.98 1.40 -13.07
CA ARG A 193 -2.64 2.64 -12.36
C ARG A 193 -3.52 3.79 -12.82
N ALA A 194 -4.03 4.55 -11.86
CA ALA A 194 -4.78 5.78 -12.09
C ALA A 194 -4.02 6.97 -11.50
N GLU A 195 -4.39 8.19 -11.88
CA GLU A 195 -3.88 9.39 -11.21
C GLU A 195 -4.33 9.42 -9.74
N VAL A 196 -3.45 9.86 -8.83
CA VAL A 196 -3.73 10.14 -7.41
C VAL A 196 -5.14 10.70 -7.19
N GLY A 197 -5.85 10.08 -6.25
CA GLY A 197 -7.24 10.35 -5.91
C GLY A 197 -8.03 9.05 -5.78
N GLU A 198 -8.56 8.78 -4.59
CA GLU A 198 -9.38 7.59 -4.29
C GLU A 198 -10.48 7.34 -5.34
N ALA A 199 -11.20 8.40 -5.75
CA ALA A 199 -12.25 8.31 -6.77
C ALA A 199 -11.74 7.78 -8.12
N ASN A 200 -10.51 8.12 -8.52
CA ASN A 200 -9.90 7.60 -9.74
C ASN A 200 -9.58 6.11 -9.59
N VAL A 201 -9.00 5.70 -8.46
CA VAL A 201 -8.68 4.29 -8.20
C VAL A 201 -9.95 3.42 -8.15
N VAL A 202 -10.99 3.90 -7.47
CA VAL A 202 -12.32 3.25 -7.45
C VAL A 202 -12.95 3.21 -8.83
N GLY A 203 -12.87 4.30 -9.59
CA GLY A 203 -13.34 4.38 -10.97
C GLY A 203 -12.63 3.39 -11.89
N LEU A 204 -11.31 3.28 -11.77
CA LEU A 204 -10.49 2.32 -12.51
C LEU A 204 -10.89 0.88 -12.16
N ALA A 205 -11.02 0.56 -10.87
CA ALA A 205 -11.47 -0.77 -10.45
C ALA A 205 -12.88 -1.12 -11.00
N ARG A 206 -13.81 -0.17 -11.01
CA ARG A 206 -15.14 -0.35 -11.63
C ARG A 206 -15.02 -0.62 -13.12
N LYS A 207 -14.23 0.18 -13.85
CA LYS A 207 -13.96 0.01 -15.28
C LYS A 207 -13.37 -1.38 -15.57
N LEU A 208 -12.36 -1.80 -14.82
CA LEU A 208 -11.74 -3.12 -14.98
C LEU A 208 -12.73 -4.26 -14.73
N ARG A 209 -13.61 -4.13 -13.73
CA ARG A 209 -14.70 -5.11 -13.50
C ARG A 209 -15.65 -5.21 -14.69
N THR A 210 -16.02 -4.09 -15.31
CA THR A 210 -16.83 -4.11 -16.55
C THR A 210 -16.08 -4.72 -17.74
N GLN A 211 -14.75 -4.72 -17.72
CA GLN A 211 -13.89 -5.34 -18.73
C GLN A 211 -13.61 -6.83 -18.45
N GLY A 212 -14.24 -7.40 -17.42
CA GLY A 212 -14.13 -8.81 -17.06
C GLY A 212 -13.00 -9.14 -16.09
N TYR A 213 -12.34 -8.15 -15.49
CA TYR A 213 -11.40 -8.40 -14.40
C TYR A 213 -12.13 -8.59 -13.07
N ARG A 214 -11.61 -9.47 -12.22
CA ARG A 214 -11.89 -9.47 -10.79
C ARG A 214 -10.90 -8.53 -10.10
N VAL A 215 -11.40 -7.42 -9.56
CA VAL A 215 -10.59 -6.47 -8.78
C VAL A 215 -10.98 -6.60 -7.31
N ARG A 216 -10.17 -7.34 -6.55
CA ARG A 216 -10.42 -7.61 -5.12
C ARG A 216 -9.89 -6.50 -4.24
N ILE A 217 -8.64 -6.09 -4.48
CA ILE A 217 -7.96 -5.05 -3.71
C ILE A 217 -7.59 -3.88 -4.61
N LEU A 218 -7.76 -2.67 -4.07
CA LEU A 218 -7.38 -1.43 -4.71
C LEU A 218 -7.00 -0.39 -3.64
N GLY A 219 -6.32 0.68 -4.01
CA GLY A 219 -6.04 1.77 -3.07
C GLY A 219 -4.91 2.71 -3.48
N GLU A 220 -4.61 3.63 -2.57
CA GLU A 220 -3.49 4.57 -2.69
C GLU A 220 -2.37 4.11 -1.75
N GLY A 221 -1.47 3.24 -2.22
CA GLY A 221 -0.43 2.63 -1.38
C GLY A 221 0.48 3.65 -0.69
N ALA A 222 0.62 4.85 -1.27
CA ALA A 222 1.39 5.95 -0.69
C ALA A 222 0.66 6.73 0.43
N ALA A 223 -0.59 6.41 0.77
CA ALA A 223 -1.43 7.19 1.69
C ALA A 223 -2.09 6.38 2.81
N GLY A 224 -1.66 5.14 3.01
CA GLY A 224 -2.11 4.24 4.08
C GLY A 224 -3.47 3.59 3.79
N GLY A 225 -3.67 2.41 4.41
CA GLY A 225 -4.87 1.60 4.28
C GLY A 225 -5.04 0.95 2.90
N ASN A 226 -6.18 0.29 2.72
CA ASN A 226 -6.59 -0.33 1.46
C ASN A 226 -8.11 -0.26 1.30
N ILE A 227 -8.58 -0.50 0.09
CA ILE A 227 -10.00 -0.74 -0.19
C ILE A 227 -10.11 -2.20 -0.62
N THR A 228 -10.95 -2.97 0.07
CA THR A 228 -11.27 -4.34 -0.30
C THR A 228 -12.70 -4.39 -0.83
N HIS A 229 -12.87 -4.88 -2.06
CA HIS A 229 -14.19 -5.04 -2.66
C HIS A 229 -15.06 -6.01 -1.84
N PRO A 230 -16.35 -5.71 -1.55
CA PRO A 230 -17.20 -4.70 -2.17
C PRO A 230 -17.13 -3.27 -1.65
N SER A 231 -16.25 -2.96 -0.68
CA SER A 231 -16.05 -1.57 -0.25
C SER A 231 -15.61 -0.67 -1.41
N ALA A 232 -16.01 0.60 -1.30
CA ALA A 232 -15.64 1.67 -2.22
C ALA A 232 -14.88 2.81 -1.53
N VAL A 233 -14.60 2.66 -0.24
CA VAL A 233 -13.86 3.59 0.60
C VAL A 233 -12.84 2.80 1.40
N ARG A 234 -11.76 3.46 1.83
CA ARG A 234 -10.79 2.82 2.73
C ARG A 234 -11.42 2.60 4.10
N ASP A 235 -11.00 1.52 4.74
CA ASP A 235 -11.44 1.17 6.08
C ASP A 235 -10.30 0.48 6.86
N PRO A 236 -9.79 1.09 7.95
CA PRO A 236 -8.78 0.47 8.81
C PRO A 236 -9.16 -0.93 9.31
N ILE A 237 -10.44 -1.24 9.52
CA ILE A 237 -10.86 -2.58 9.95
C ILE A 237 -10.60 -3.62 8.87
N ASP A 238 -10.80 -3.25 7.59
CA ASP A 238 -10.52 -4.14 6.45
C ASP A 238 -9.02 -4.40 6.33
N THR A 239 -8.19 -3.39 6.58
CA THR A 239 -6.73 -3.53 6.69
C THR A 239 -6.34 -4.48 7.81
N VAL A 240 -6.92 -4.33 9.00
CA VAL A 240 -6.67 -5.23 10.13
C VAL A 240 -7.06 -6.67 9.78
N PHE A 241 -8.23 -6.87 9.16
CA PHE A 241 -8.67 -8.20 8.78
C PHE A 241 -7.83 -8.85 7.69
N ALA A 242 -7.28 -8.08 6.74
CA ALA A 242 -6.33 -8.60 5.77
C ALA A 242 -5.12 -9.25 6.48
N LEU A 243 -4.57 -8.59 7.50
CA LEU A 243 -3.47 -9.13 8.31
C LEU A 243 -3.90 -10.29 9.20
N LEU A 244 -5.09 -10.23 9.80
CA LEU A 244 -5.60 -11.35 10.57
C LEU A 244 -5.75 -12.60 9.70
N LYS A 245 -6.23 -12.48 8.46
CA LYS A 245 -6.27 -13.61 7.52
C LYS A 245 -4.89 -14.21 7.29
N LEU A 246 -3.86 -13.39 7.07
CA LEU A 246 -2.49 -13.88 6.92
C LEU A 246 -1.99 -14.64 8.16
N LEU A 247 -2.32 -14.15 9.36
CA LEU A 247 -1.86 -14.74 10.62
C LEU A 247 -2.64 -16.00 11.03
N SER A 248 -3.90 -16.12 10.61
CA SER A 248 -4.85 -17.10 11.13
C SER A 248 -5.27 -18.18 10.13
N ILE A 249 -5.29 -17.91 8.83
CA ILE A 249 -5.59 -18.95 7.82
C ILE A 249 -4.29 -19.72 7.55
N ARG A 250 -3.99 -20.67 8.44
CA ARG A 250 -2.78 -21.50 8.42
C ARG A 250 -2.98 -22.79 7.63
N SER A 251 -1.86 -23.41 7.27
CA SER A 251 -1.85 -24.67 6.55
C SER A 251 -2.40 -25.81 7.40
N THR A 252 -3.10 -26.70 6.73
CA THR A 252 -3.58 -27.98 7.26
C THR A 252 -2.98 -29.10 6.42
N ASP A 253 -3.13 -30.35 6.86
CA ASP A 253 -2.67 -31.54 6.13
C ASP A 253 -3.18 -31.64 4.68
N THR A 254 -4.29 -30.94 4.37
CA THR A 254 -4.98 -31.04 3.09
C THR A 254 -4.98 -29.75 2.27
N LYS A 255 -4.58 -28.62 2.86
CA LYS A 255 -4.68 -27.32 2.21
C LYS A 255 -3.64 -26.33 2.75
N PRO A 256 -2.83 -25.69 1.89
CA PRO A 256 -1.89 -24.66 2.31
C PRO A 256 -2.63 -23.40 2.81
N GLY A 257 -2.07 -22.76 3.82
CA GLY A 257 -2.52 -21.47 4.36
C GLY A 257 -2.03 -20.30 3.51
N LEU A 258 -2.42 -19.08 3.87
CA LEU A 258 -2.14 -17.90 3.04
C LEU A 258 -0.64 -17.58 2.94
N PHE A 259 0.10 -17.72 4.04
CA PHE A 259 1.55 -17.46 4.02
C PHE A 259 2.31 -18.51 3.21
N GLU A 260 1.94 -19.79 3.31
CA GLU A 260 2.55 -20.85 2.51
C GLU A 260 2.28 -20.66 1.01
N LEU A 261 1.05 -20.27 0.65
CA LEU A 261 0.67 -19.92 -0.72
C LEU A 261 1.54 -18.77 -1.25
N TRP A 262 1.73 -17.72 -0.47
CA TRP A 262 2.60 -16.59 -0.83
C TRP A 262 4.05 -17.03 -1.03
N CYS A 263 4.63 -17.76 -0.09
CA CYS A 263 6.01 -18.25 -0.21
C CYS A 263 6.19 -19.14 -1.44
N THR A 264 5.22 -20.01 -1.74
CA THR A 264 5.27 -20.90 -2.90
C THR A 264 5.19 -20.13 -4.21
N LEU A 265 4.20 -19.25 -4.36
CA LEU A 265 3.97 -18.48 -5.58
C LEU A 265 5.05 -17.43 -5.84
N SER A 266 5.70 -16.92 -4.79
CA SER A 266 6.84 -16.01 -4.91
C SER A 266 8.20 -16.69 -5.04
N ASN A 267 8.24 -18.03 -5.15
CA ASN A 267 9.47 -18.83 -5.24
C ASN A 267 10.41 -18.67 -4.04
N GLN A 268 9.84 -18.64 -2.83
CA GLN A 268 10.53 -18.47 -1.54
C GLN A 268 10.05 -19.52 -0.52
N THR A 269 9.73 -20.74 -0.97
CA THR A 269 9.17 -21.82 -0.15
C THR A 269 10.03 -22.13 1.08
N GLU A 270 11.35 -21.97 0.96
CA GLU A 270 12.32 -22.16 2.04
C GLU A 270 12.17 -21.15 3.20
N LEU A 271 11.50 -20.02 2.98
CA LEU A 271 11.23 -19.01 4.01
C LEU A 271 9.93 -19.32 4.79
N TYR A 272 9.14 -20.29 4.34
CA TYR A 272 7.94 -20.69 5.07
C TYR A 272 8.28 -21.50 6.33
N ASN A 273 7.64 -21.12 7.44
CA ASN A 273 7.67 -21.83 8.71
C ASN A 273 6.24 -21.95 9.23
N SER A 274 5.81 -23.11 9.72
CA SER A 274 4.45 -23.29 10.25
C SER A 274 4.17 -22.47 11.51
N ASP A 275 5.22 -22.07 12.24
CA ASP A 275 5.16 -21.23 13.44
C ASP A 275 5.48 -19.74 13.15
N PHE A 276 5.14 -19.25 11.95
CA PHE A 276 5.46 -17.89 11.53
C PHE A 276 4.78 -16.79 12.37
N THR A 277 5.47 -15.65 12.45
CA THR A 277 4.97 -14.36 12.97
C THR A 277 4.70 -13.36 11.83
N LEU A 278 4.22 -12.17 12.18
CA LEU A 278 4.10 -11.09 11.21
C LEU A 278 5.47 -10.58 10.70
N SER A 279 6.51 -10.59 11.53
CA SER A 279 7.87 -10.24 11.09
C SER A 279 8.43 -11.22 10.08
N ASP A 280 8.02 -12.49 10.12
CA ASP A 280 8.38 -13.48 9.08
C ASP A 280 7.70 -13.16 7.76
N ILE A 281 6.39 -12.89 7.78
CA ILE A 281 5.65 -12.51 6.57
C ILE A 281 6.27 -11.26 5.94
N ILE A 282 6.52 -10.23 6.74
CA ILE A 282 7.10 -8.98 6.25
C ILE A 282 8.48 -9.20 5.62
N ALA A 283 9.31 -10.05 6.21
CA ALA A 283 10.65 -10.34 5.69
C ALA A 283 10.63 -10.97 4.29
N THR A 284 9.51 -11.57 3.86
CA THR A 284 9.33 -12.15 2.52
C THR A 284 8.78 -11.16 1.48
N LEU A 285 8.41 -9.93 1.89
CA LEU A 285 7.91 -8.92 0.96
C LEU A 285 9.03 -8.45 0.01
N PRO A 286 8.71 -8.11 -1.25
CA PRO A 286 9.70 -7.54 -2.15
C PRO A 286 10.29 -6.24 -1.57
N ALA A 287 11.63 -6.18 -1.49
CA ALA A 287 12.33 -5.03 -0.95
C ALA A 287 12.26 -3.83 -1.90
N TYR A 288 11.76 -2.70 -1.38
CA TYR A 288 11.75 -1.41 -2.06
C TYR A 288 11.98 -0.29 -1.04
N SER A 289 12.77 0.71 -1.41
CA SER A 289 12.92 1.97 -0.69
C SER A 289 12.11 3.03 -1.44
N THR A 290 11.11 3.60 -0.76
CA THR A 290 10.14 4.52 -1.37
C THR A 290 10.05 5.81 -0.55
N THR A 291 10.09 6.96 -1.22
CA THR A 291 9.80 8.27 -0.60
C THR A 291 8.37 8.29 -0.03
N SER A 292 8.18 8.67 1.24
CA SER A 292 6.84 8.96 1.77
C SER A 292 6.29 10.25 1.17
N ALA A 293 5.01 10.26 0.78
CA ALA A 293 4.36 11.45 0.24
C ALA A 293 4.29 12.63 1.25
N TYR A 294 4.50 12.35 2.54
CA TYR A 294 4.40 13.31 3.65
C TYR A 294 5.75 13.71 4.25
N GLN A 295 6.87 13.16 3.75
CA GLN A 295 8.19 13.61 4.19
C GLN A 295 8.53 14.98 3.58
N GLU A 296 9.32 15.78 4.30
CA GLU A 296 9.63 17.16 3.90
C GLU A 296 10.33 17.22 2.53
N GLU A 297 11.16 16.23 2.24
CA GLU A 297 11.88 16.06 0.99
C GLU A 297 10.98 15.65 -0.19
N ALA A 298 9.76 15.18 0.05
CA ALA A 298 8.78 14.94 -1.02
C ALA A 298 8.05 16.22 -1.45
N ILE A 299 8.14 17.29 -0.66
CA ILE A 299 7.35 18.50 -0.82
C ILE A 299 8.24 19.62 -1.38
N LEU A 300 7.77 20.25 -2.45
CA LEU A 300 8.39 21.41 -3.09
C LEU A 300 7.40 22.57 -3.16
N ARG A 301 7.93 23.78 -2.99
CA ARG A 301 7.21 25.03 -3.29
C ARG A 301 7.74 25.56 -4.61
N ILE A 302 6.89 25.54 -5.62
CA ILE A 302 7.19 26.02 -6.97
C ILE A 302 6.47 27.34 -7.24
N LYS A 303 7.00 28.14 -8.15
CA LYS A 303 6.40 29.41 -8.61
C LYS A 303 5.58 29.24 -9.87
N THR A 304 5.91 28.24 -10.69
CA THR A 304 5.28 28.00 -11.99
C THR A 304 3.91 27.34 -11.80
N GLU A 305 2.84 28.10 -12.04
CA GLU A 305 1.46 27.60 -11.91
C GLU A 305 1.06 26.66 -13.07
N ASP A 306 1.60 26.87 -14.27
CA ASP A 306 1.40 25.99 -15.41
C ASP A 306 2.29 24.74 -15.30
N HIS A 307 1.71 23.66 -14.77
CA HIS A 307 2.42 22.39 -14.60
C HIS A 307 2.82 21.74 -15.93
N GLY A 308 2.12 22.02 -17.04
CA GLY A 308 2.52 21.55 -18.36
C GLY A 308 3.82 22.23 -18.82
N LEU A 309 3.90 23.55 -18.64
CA LEU A 309 5.11 24.33 -18.90
C LEU A 309 6.29 23.89 -18.01
N LEU A 310 6.05 23.71 -16.71
CA LEU A 310 7.07 23.20 -15.77
C LEU A 310 7.63 21.85 -16.24
N LYS A 311 6.75 20.91 -16.62
CA LYS A 311 7.16 19.58 -17.08
C LYS A 311 7.88 19.60 -18.43
N SER A 312 7.51 20.52 -19.33
CA SER A 312 8.24 20.74 -20.59
C SER A 312 9.67 21.23 -20.33
N ARG A 313 9.86 22.18 -19.41
CA ARG A 313 11.20 22.64 -18.99
C ARG A 313 11.98 21.52 -18.31
N TYR A 314 11.32 20.79 -17.41
CA TYR A 314 11.89 19.62 -16.75
C TYR A 314 12.36 18.57 -17.76
N GLN A 315 11.63 18.33 -18.86
CA GLN A 315 12.04 17.38 -19.90
C GLN A 315 13.41 17.74 -20.50
N GLN A 316 13.64 19.02 -20.83
CA GLN A 316 14.91 19.48 -21.39
C GLN A 316 16.07 19.23 -20.42
N ILE A 317 15.84 19.53 -19.14
CA ILE A 317 16.81 19.32 -18.06
C ILE A 317 17.05 17.82 -17.87
N PHE A 318 16.00 17.01 -17.79
CA PHE A 318 16.09 15.57 -17.60
C PHE A 318 16.89 14.89 -18.72
N LEU A 319 16.66 15.25 -19.98
CA LEU A 319 17.43 14.70 -21.11
C LEU A 319 18.92 15.06 -21.03
N ARG A 320 19.25 16.30 -20.66
CA ARG A 320 20.64 16.73 -20.42
C ARG A 320 21.28 15.97 -19.27
N GLU A 321 20.58 15.86 -18.15
CA GLU A 321 21.07 15.15 -16.96
C GLU A 321 21.22 13.66 -17.23
N TRP A 322 20.30 13.03 -17.97
CA TRP A 322 20.37 11.63 -18.35
C TRP A 322 21.67 11.32 -19.12
N GLU A 323 21.98 12.11 -20.16
CA GLU A 323 23.21 11.90 -20.94
C GLU A 323 24.47 12.04 -20.09
N THR A 324 24.45 12.91 -19.08
CA THR A 324 25.58 13.14 -18.17
C THR A 324 25.70 12.05 -17.10
N GLN A 325 24.58 11.52 -16.62
CA GLN A 325 24.51 10.63 -15.46
C GLN A 325 24.34 9.15 -15.81
N LYS A 326 24.04 8.79 -17.07
CA LYS A 326 23.69 7.41 -17.47
C LYS A 326 24.71 6.35 -17.03
N GLU A 327 26.01 6.63 -17.06
CA GLU A 327 27.05 5.69 -16.61
C GLU A 327 27.02 5.49 -15.07
N ALA A 328 26.80 6.57 -14.32
CA ALA A 328 26.65 6.53 -12.87
C ALA A 328 25.33 5.83 -12.47
N LEU A 329 24.25 6.08 -13.20
CA LEU A 329 22.95 5.42 -13.03
C LEU A 329 23.06 3.91 -13.28
N ALA A 330 23.73 3.51 -14.36
CA ALA A 330 23.96 2.09 -14.67
C ALA A 330 24.79 1.40 -13.59
N SER A 331 25.93 1.97 -13.21
CA SER A 331 26.86 1.33 -12.26
C SER A 331 26.33 1.28 -10.82
N ARG A 332 25.60 2.31 -10.37
CA ARG A 332 25.18 2.43 -8.96
C ARG A 332 23.76 1.94 -8.72
N PHE A 333 22.87 2.15 -9.69
CA PHE A 333 21.44 1.86 -9.57
C PHE A 333 20.97 0.72 -10.46
N ASN A 334 21.84 0.16 -11.31
CA ASN A 334 21.45 -0.79 -12.35
C ASN A 334 20.44 -0.17 -13.34
N ILE A 335 20.47 1.14 -13.59
CA ILE A 335 19.52 1.83 -14.48
C ILE A 335 20.16 2.02 -15.86
N TYR A 336 19.60 1.40 -16.90
CA TYR A 336 20.14 1.40 -18.26
C TYR A 336 19.27 2.13 -19.27
N SER A 337 17.96 2.19 -19.03
CA SER A 337 17.02 2.92 -19.89
C SER A 337 15.85 3.45 -19.08
N TRP A 338 15.02 4.27 -19.72
CA TRP A 338 13.84 4.87 -19.10
C TRP A 338 12.69 5.00 -20.09
N GLU A 339 11.47 5.10 -19.56
CA GLU A 339 10.29 5.55 -20.29
C GLU A 339 9.52 6.60 -19.48
N ALA A 340 8.85 7.52 -20.16
CA ALA A 340 7.97 8.49 -19.52
C ALA A 340 6.50 8.06 -19.63
N LEU A 341 5.77 8.19 -18.53
CA LEU A 341 4.35 7.90 -18.40
C LEU A 341 3.59 9.12 -17.87
N ALA A 342 2.37 9.31 -18.37
CA ALA A 342 1.41 10.27 -17.82
C ALA A 342 0.19 9.58 -17.27
N TYR A 343 -0.29 10.12 -16.15
CA TYR A 343 -1.50 9.68 -15.47
C TYR A 343 -2.49 10.83 -15.41
N ASN A 344 -3.65 10.67 -16.05
CA ASN A 344 -4.72 11.66 -16.07
C ASN A 344 -6.07 10.98 -15.81
N GLY A 345 -6.63 11.21 -14.62
CA GLY A 345 -7.84 10.51 -14.19
C GLY A 345 -7.64 8.99 -14.18
N LEU A 346 -8.36 8.28 -15.05
CA LEU A 346 -8.33 6.81 -15.16
C LEU A 346 -7.32 6.30 -16.20
N GLU A 347 -6.64 7.19 -16.91
CA GLU A 347 -5.82 6.83 -18.06
C GLU A 347 -4.33 6.88 -17.72
N GLU A 348 -3.65 5.79 -18.08
CA GLU A 348 -2.20 5.73 -18.19
C GLU A 348 -1.83 5.87 -19.68
N ARG A 349 -0.91 6.79 -19.98
CA ARG A 349 -0.28 6.92 -21.29
C ARG A 349 1.21 6.63 -21.12
N ARG A 350 1.74 5.70 -21.93
CA ARG A 350 3.14 5.27 -21.89
C ARG A 350 3.91 5.86 -23.06
N GLN A 351 5.25 5.81 -22.97
CA GLN A 351 6.17 6.26 -24.01
C GLN A 351 5.94 7.72 -24.43
N LEU A 352 5.73 8.59 -23.45
CA LEU A 352 5.54 10.01 -23.71
C LEU A 352 6.76 10.63 -24.40
N THR A 353 6.50 11.31 -25.50
CA THR A 353 7.49 12.13 -26.20
C THR A 353 7.51 13.57 -25.69
N GLN A 354 6.39 14.07 -25.14
CA GLN A 354 6.28 15.41 -24.56
C GLN A 354 5.78 15.32 -23.12
N PHE A 355 6.60 15.73 -22.15
CA PHE A 355 6.24 15.62 -20.73
C PHE A 355 5.14 16.60 -20.33
N SER A 356 4.94 17.67 -21.10
CA SER A 356 3.81 18.60 -20.97
C SER A 356 2.46 17.91 -21.10
N ASP A 357 2.37 16.78 -21.80
CA ASP A 357 1.11 16.05 -22.01
C ASP A 357 0.54 15.51 -20.71
N ALA A 358 1.37 15.29 -19.69
CA ALA A 358 0.91 14.94 -18.34
C ALA A 358 0.11 16.09 -17.69
N GLY A 359 0.28 17.34 -18.14
CA GLY A 359 -0.43 18.51 -17.64
C GLY A 359 -0.38 18.62 -16.12
N ARG A 360 -1.55 18.72 -15.48
CA ARG A 360 -1.68 18.71 -14.02
C ARG A 360 -1.61 17.33 -13.37
N GLY A 361 -1.73 16.25 -14.15
CA GLY A 361 -1.71 14.88 -13.67
C GLY A 361 -0.34 14.40 -13.24
N GLY A 362 -0.19 13.10 -13.00
CA GLY A 362 1.10 12.50 -12.63
C GLY A 362 2.04 12.37 -13.82
N LEU A 363 3.31 12.74 -13.65
CA LEU A 363 4.38 12.38 -14.58
C LEU A 363 5.30 11.38 -13.86
N LYS A 364 5.49 10.20 -14.46
CA LYS A 364 6.41 9.17 -13.98
C LYS A 364 7.51 8.96 -15.01
N ILE A 365 8.75 8.90 -14.56
CA ILE A 365 9.86 8.35 -15.33
C ILE A 365 10.19 7.00 -14.74
N LEU A 366 9.87 5.94 -15.47
CA LEU A 366 10.11 4.56 -15.09
C LEU A 366 11.48 4.15 -15.63
N PHE A 367 12.33 3.60 -14.77
CA PHE A 367 13.67 3.15 -15.10
C PHE A 367 13.72 1.62 -15.21
N PHE A 368 14.53 1.15 -16.15
CA PHE A 368 14.71 -0.27 -16.42
C PHE A 368 16.16 -0.69 -16.21
N ASP A 369 16.31 -1.93 -15.76
CA ASP A 369 17.60 -2.60 -15.66
C ASP A 369 18.15 -3.07 -17.02
N ARG A 370 19.31 -3.72 -16.97
CA ARG A 370 20.00 -4.22 -18.15
C ARG A 370 19.18 -5.27 -18.91
N GLU A 371 18.38 -6.03 -18.17
CA GLU A 371 17.49 -7.06 -18.67
C GLU A 371 16.16 -6.48 -19.19
N GLY A 372 15.92 -5.17 -19.00
CA GLY A 372 14.71 -4.49 -19.44
C GLY A 372 13.55 -4.59 -18.45
N HIS A 373 13.80 -4.97 -17.20
CA HIS A 373 12.78 -5.01 -16.15
C HIS A 373 12.73 -3.68 -15.38
N PRO A 374 11.54 -3.20 -14.99
CA PRO A 374 11.42 -2.04 -14.12
C PRO A 374 12.16 -2.23 -12.80
N ASN A 375 12.99 -1.26 -12.40
CA ASN A 375 13.78 -1.35 -11.17
C ASN A 375 13.76 -0.11 -10.27
N ALA A 376 13.44 1.06 -10.83
CA ALA A 376 13.20 2.28 -10.08
C ALA A 376 12.23 3.19 -10.83
N TYR A 377 11.68 4.19 -10.17
CA TYR A 377 11.06 5.32 -10.84
C TYR A 377 11.22 6.62 -10.05
N ILE A 378 11.07 7.73 -10.75
CA ILE A 378 10.80 9.03 -10.15
C ILE A 378 9.44 9.55 -10.63
N TRP A 379 8.71 10.22 -9.75
CA TRP A 379 7.34 10.65 -10.00
C TRP A 379 7.12 12.07 -9.49
N MET A 380 6.28 12.84 -10.17
CA MET A 380 5.90 14.18 -9.72
C MET A 380 4.46 14.55 -10.07
N ARG A 381 3.85 15.38 -9.22
CA ARG A 381 2.53 15.97 -9.45
C ARG A 381 2.29 17.17 -8.54
N GLY A 382 1.56 18.17 -9.02
CA GLY A 382 1.02 19.21 -8.14
C GLY A 382 -0.14 18.68 -7.29
N SER A 383 -0.17 19.03 -6.01
CA SER A 383 -1.26 18.62 -5.12
C SER A 383 -2.58 19.27 -5.56
N GLY A 384 -3.66 18.49 -5.47
CA GLY A 384 -5.02 18.98 -5.75
C GLY A 384 -5.68 19.65 -4.55
N THR A 385 -5.16 19.41 -3.35
CA THR A 385 -5.75 19.86 -2.07
C THR A 385 -4.88 20.90 -1.35
N GLU A 386 -3.62 21.03 -1.73
CA GLU A 386 -2.63 21.90 -1.08
C GLU A 386 -1.81 22.63 -2.14
N PRO A 387 -1.33 23.86 -1.88
CA PRO A 387 -0.49 24.62 -2.82
C PRO A 387 0.96 24.13 -2.79
N VAL A 388 1.18 22.83 -3.04
CA VAL A 388 2.49 22.18 -3.02
C VAL A 388 2.69 21.29 -4.24
N PHE A 389 3.94 21.10 -4.64
CA PHE A 389 4.34 20.17 -5.69
C PHE A 389 5.03 18.97 -5.07
N ARG A 390 4.56 17.76 -5.37
CA ARG A 390 5.08 16.52 -4.80
C ARG A 390 6.04 15.85 -5.76
N VAL A 391 7.12 15.31 -5.22
CA VAL A 391 8.12 14.48 -5.90
C VAL A 391 8.36 13.21 -5.09
N MET A 392 8.72 12.14 -5.76
CA MET A 392 8.86 10.83 -5.14
C MET A 392 9.81 9.96 -5.93
N ALA A 393 10.63 9.18 -5.24
CA ALA A 393 11.44 8.11 -5.81
C ALA A 393 11.02 6.75 -5.21
N ASP A 394 11.12 5.70 -6.03
CA ASP A 394 10.92 4.31 -5.62
C ASP A 394 12.03 3.48 -6.25
N VAL A 395 12.74 2.71 -5.43
CA VAL A 395 13.94 1.97 -5.85
C VAL A 395 13.88 0.56 -5.31
N LYS A 396 14.08 -0.43 -6.17
CA LYS A 396 14.17 -1.84 -5.75
C LYS A 396 15.38 -2.05 -4.83
N GLY A 397 15.16 -2.75 -3.73
CA GLY A 397 16.14 -3.01 -2.68
C GLY A 397 15.84 -2.26 -1.37
N THR A 398 16.75 -2.38 -0.40
CA THR A 398 16.62 -1.78 0.95
C THR A 398 17.55 -0.58 1.16
N ASP A 399 18.23 -0.12 0.11
CA ASP A 399 19.21 0.96 0.21
C ASP A 399 18.54 2.33 0.13
N MET A 400 18.18 2.86 1.30
CA MET A 400 17.57 4.18 1.44
C MET A 400 18.45 5.31 0.86
N LYS A 401 19.77 5.14 0.77
CA LYS A 401 20.63 6.17 0.18
C LYS A 401 20.38 6.30 -1.32
N LYS A 402 20.10 5.19 -2.00
CA LYS A 402 19.77 5.23 -3.43
C LYS A 402 18.46 5.96 -3.69
N GLU A 403 17.43 5.67 -2.89
CA GLU A 403 16.16 6.39 -2.96
C GLU A 403 16.39 7.89 -2.73
N GLN A 404 17.11 8.27 -1.68
CA GLN A 404 17.41 9.67 -1.36
C GLN A 404 18.18 10.38 -2.49
N GLU A 405 19.18 9.73 -3.07
CA GLU A 405 19.95 10.31 -4.17
C GLU A 405 19.11 10.54 -5.43
N LEU A 406 18.25 9.58 -5.80
CA LEU A 406 17.33 9.75 -6.93
C LEU A 406 16.30 10.84 -6.67
N LEU A 407 15.77 10.91 -5.44
CA LEU A 407 14.86 11.98 -5.02
C LEU A 407 15.54 13.35 -5.10
N GLN A 408 16.77 13.49 -4.59
CA GLN A 408 17.51 14.76 -4.65
C GLN A 408 17.88 15.14 -6.09
N TRP A 409 18.23 14.18 -6.93
CA TRP A 409 18.43 14.42 -8.36
C TRP A 409 17.16 14.98 -9.01
N GLN A 410 16.01 14.35 -8.76
CA GLN A 410 14.72 14.84 -9.24
C GLN A 410 14.40 16.24 -8.71
N ARG A 411 14.56 16.48 -7.41
CA ARG A 411 14.31 17.80 -6.78
C ARG A 411 15.12 18.90 -7.44
N ARG A 412 16.43 18.68 -7.68
CA ARG A 412 17.28 19.66 -8.38
C ARG A 412 16.75 19.98 -9.76
N MET A 413 16.37 18.97 -10.54
CA MET A 413 15.81 19.17 -11.88
C MET A 413 14.47 19.93 -11.85
N VAL A 414 13.58 19.64 -10.90
CA VAL A 414 12.31 20.37 -10.76
C VAL A 414 12.54 21.82 -10.34
N LEU A 415 13.43 22.08 -9.39
CA LEU A 415 13.76 23.43 -8.94
C LEU A 415 14.47 24.25 -10.04
N GLU A 416 15.31 23.62 -10.85
CA GLU A 416 15.90 24.26 -12.03
C GLU A 416 14.80 24.59 -13.07
N ALA A 417 13.87 23.67 -13.31
CA ALA A 417 12.74 23.90 -14.23
C ALA A 417 11.81 25.03 -13.75
N ASP A 418 11.62 25.16 -12.44
CA ASP A 418 10.83 26.23 -11.83
C ASP A 418 11.57 27.58 -11.85
N GLY A 419 12.88 27.55 -11.59
CA GLY A 419 13.78 28.70 -11.65
C GLY A 419 14.13 29.13 -13.06
N PHE A 420 13.72 28.38 -14.09
CA PHE A 420 13.90 28.71 -15.49
C PHE A 420 13.12 29.99 -15.79
N ALA A 421 13.79 31.13 -15.58
CA ALA A 421 13.37 32.38 -16.18
C ALA A 421 13.27 32.12 -17.68
N SER A 422 12.13 32.46 -18.27
CA SER A 422 12.10 32.75 -19.69
C SER A 422 13.16 33.82 -19.91
N ASN A 423 14.36 33.42 -20.34
CA ASN A 423 15.33 34.30 -20.98
C ASN A 423 14.68 34.77 -22.27
N GLY A 424 13.69 35.64 -22.12
CA GLY A 424 13.17 36.48 -23.17
C GLY A 424 14.12 37.65 -23.29
N ARG A 425 15.08 37.51 -24.19
CA ARG A 425 15.36 38.47 -25.25
C ARG A 425 16.18 37.81 -26.34
#